data_AF-A0A6N8BKC0-F1
#
_entry.id   AF-A0A6N8BKC0-F1
#
_cell.length_a   1.000
_cell.length_b   1.000
_cell.length_c   1.000
_cell.angle_alpha   90.00
_cell.angle_beta   90.00
_cell.angle_gamma   90.00
#
_symmetry.space_group_name_H-M   'P 1'
#
loop_
_entity.id
_entity.type
_entity.pdbx_description
1 polymer ?
#
loop_
_entity_poly.entity_id
_entity_poly.type
_entity_poly.pdbx_seq_one_letter_code
_entity_poly.pdbx_strand_id
1 'polypeptide(L)'
;MENRNVLWEKHRIFLPEMRKRAVHRCKHCKFFVQIKGKQEVRSGCVKNIKAYYNLEIRVPKVIPIMEIIKRVGLEGLEECLINNDPEAQSCGKFQSKQEINATR
;
A
#
# COMPACT_ATOMS: atom_id res chain seq x y z
N MET A 1 14.43 44.84 -17.24
CA MET A 1 13.30 44.60 -16.31
C MET A 1 13.14 43.09 -16.19
N GLU A 2 13.70 42.51 -15.13
CA GLU A 2 13.62 41.07 -14.89
C GLU A 2 12.22 40.71 -14.40
N ASN A 3 11.48 39.98 -15.22
CA ASN A 3 10.26 39.28 -14.83
C ASN A 3 10.62 38.11 -13.89
N ARG A 4 11.10 38.44 -12.69
CA ARG A 4 11.24 37.45 -11.61
C ARG A 4 9.85 37.16 -11.10
N ASN A 5 9.31 36.03 -11.52
CA ASN A 5 7.96 35.56 -11.19
C ASN A 5 7.93 35.11 -9.70
N VAL A 6 7.97 36.07 -8.78
CA VAL A 6 8.11 35.88 -7.32
C VAL A 6 6.99 35.03 -6.71
N LEU A 7 5.86 34.90 -7.42
CA LEU A 7 4.72 34.05 -7.05
C LEU A 7 5.07 32.55 -7.04
N TRP A 8 5.99 32.11 -7.89
CA TRP A 8 6.39 30.70 -8.01
C TRP A 8 7.47 30.27 -7.00
N GLU A 9 8.28 31.20 -6.48
CA GLU A 9 9.39 30.87 -5.58
C GLU A 9 8.94 30.72 -4.11
N LYS A 10 7.94 31.49 -3.68
CA LYS A 10 7.47 31.50 -2.28
C LYS A 10 6.49 30.37 -1.93
N HIS A 11 5.83 29.76 -2.93
CA HIS A 11 4.91 28.62 -2.73
C HIS A 11 5.55 27.28 -3.04
N ARG A 12 6.82 27.06 -2.65
CA ARG A 12 7.31 25.69 -2.43
C ARG A 12 6.62 25.13 -1.19
N ILE A 13 5.33 24.82 -1.32
CA ILE A 13 4.58 24.06 -0.34
C ILE A 13 5.31 22.72 -0.23
N PHE A 14 6.07 22.58 0.85
CA PHE A 14 6.79 21.38 1.20
C PHE A 14 5.73 20.32 1.55
N LEU A 15 5.30 19.56 0.56
CA LEU A 15 4.48 18.35 0.74
C LEU A 15 5.33 17.10 0.51
N PRO A 16 6.38 16.85 1.33
CA PRO A 16 7.17 15.63 1.20
C PRO A 16 6.31 14.38 1.39
N GLU A 17 5.26 14.46 2.21
CA GLU A 17 4.25 13.40 2.39
C GLU A 17 3.45 13.10 1.11
N MET A 18 2.94 14.13 0.40
CA MET A 18 2.21 13.88 -0.86
C MET A 18 3.12 13.44 -1.98
N ARG A 19 4.36 13.96 -2.08
CA ARG A 19 5.34 13.43 -3.06
C ARG A 19 5.62 11.95 -2.85
N LYS A 20 5.76 11.50 -1.60
CA LYS A 20 5.91 10.07 -1.30
C LYS A 20 4.67 9.29 -1.73
N ARG A 21 3.46 9.77 -1.42
CA ARG A 21 2.21 9.11 -1.84
C ARG A 21 1.97 9.09 -3.35
N ALA A 22 2.47 10.08 -4.09
CA ALA A 22 2.31 10.20 -5.54
C ALA A 22 3.23 9.26 -6.35
N VAL A 23 4.30 8.75 -5.74
CA VAL A 23 5.29 7.91 -6.44
C VAL A 23 5.10 6.42 -6.13
N HIS A 24 4.47 6.07 -4.99
CA HIS A 24 4.31 4.69 -4.59
C HIS A 24 3.01 4.07 -5.15
N ARG A 25 3.18 3.01 -5.95
CA ARG A 25 2.11 2.15 -6.50
C ARG A 25 1.83 0.95 -5.59
N CYS A 26 0.61 0.38 -5.67
CA CYS A 26 0.17 -0.74 -4.84
C CYS A 26 1.14 -1.93 -4.86
N LYS A 27 1.82 -2.22 -5.98
CA LYS A 27 2.87 -3.25 -6.05
C LYS A 27 4.04 -3.07 -5.07
N HIS A 28 4.24 -1.86 -4.55
CA HIS A 28 5.27 -1.52 -3.56
C HIS A 28 4.69 -1.35 -2.14
N CYS A 29 3.40 -1.59 -1.95
CA CYS A 29 2.72 -1.48 -0.67
C CYS A 29 2.94 -2.74 0.18
N LYS A 30 3.14 -2.56 1.49
CA LYS A 30 3.26 -3.67 2.46
C LYS A 30 2.01 -4.55 2.53
N PHE A 31 0.85 -3.99 2.19
CA PHE A 31 -0.45 -4.67 2.27
C PHE A 31 -0.89 -5.30 0.95
N PHE A 32 -0.12 -5.12 -0.12
CA PHE A 32 -0.41 -5.74 -1.40
C PHE A 32 0.25 -7.11 -1.43
N VAL A 33 -0.58 -8.15 -1.49
CA VAL A 33 -0.15 -9.54 -1.33
C VAL A 33 -0.78 -10.41 -2.41
N GLN A 34 -0.20 -11.59 -2.60
CA GLN A 34 -0.82 -12.63 -3.41
C GLN A 34 -1.73 -13.48 -2.54
N ILE A 35 -3.02 -13.51 -2.87
CA ILE A 35 -4.03 -14.35 -2.27
C ILE A 35 -4.05 -15.67 -3.04
N LYS A 36 -3.65 -16.76 -2.38
CA LYS A 36 -3.65 -18.11 -2.94
C LYS A 36 -4.98 -18.79 -2.66
N GLY A 37 -5.78 -18.96 -3.71
CA GLY A 37 -6.96 -19.81 -3.71
C GLY A 37 -6.62 -21.27 -3.96
N LYS A 38 -7.67 -22.08 -4.16
CA LYS A 38 -7.52 -23.53 -4.45
C LYS A 38 -7.03 -23.79 -5.88
N GLN A 39 -7.42 -22.94 -6.83
CA GLN A 39 -7.12 -23.08 -8.26
C GLN A 39 -6.42 -21.86 -8.86
N GLU A 40 -6.46 -20.71 -8.20
CA GLU A 40 -5.92 -19.46 -8.73
C GLU A 40 -5.14 -18.68 -7.67
N VAL A 41 -4.23 -17.85 -8.15
CA VAL A 41 -3.51 -16.86 -7.33
C VAL A 41 -3.89 -15.49 -7.85
N ARG A 42 -4.48 -14.66 -7.00
CA ARG A 42 -4.86 -13.29 -7.33
C ARG A 42 -4.14 -12.31 -6.43
N SER A 43 -3.85 -11.12 -6.93
CA SER A 43 -3.34 -10.05 -6.08
C SER A 43 -4.49 -9.39 -5.32
N GLY A 44 -4.22 -8.86 -4.12
CA GLY A 44 -5.23 -8.16 -3.33
C GLY A 44 -4.61 -7.32 -2.22
N CYS A 45 -5.42 -6.44 -1.65
CA CYS A 45 -5.01 -5.52 -0.60
C CYS A 45 -5.58 -5.95 0.76
N VAL A 46 -4.70 -6.34 1.70
CA VAL A 46 -5.11 -6.79 3.04
C VAL A 46 -5.14 -5.66 4.08
N LYS A 47 -5.34 -4.41 3.63
CA LYS A 47 -5.42 -3.23 4.51
C LYS A 47 -6.60 -3.30 5.48
N ASN A 48 -7.71 -3.94 5.10
CA ASN A 48 -8.90 -4.05 5.94
C ASN A 48 -8.71 -5.05 7.10
N ILE A 49 -7.69 -5.90 7.06
CA ILE A 49 -7.37 -6.84 8.14
C ILE A 49 -6.63 -6.08 9.24
N LYS A 50 -7.31 -5.81 10.37
CA LYS A 50 -6.77 -5.03 11.50
C LYS A 50 -5.39 -5.49 11.97
N ALA A 51 -5.20 -6.80 12.13
CA ALA A 51 -3.93 -7.39 12.58
C ALA A 51 -2.75 -7.04 11.65
N TYR A 52 -3.00 -6.97 10.34
CA TYR A 52 -2.00 -6.53 9.36
C TYR A 52 -1.88 -5.01 9.33
N TYR A 53 -3.01 -4.29 9.35
CA TYR A 53 -3.03 -2.84 9.31
C TYR A 53 -2.27 -2.18 10.48
N ASN A 54 -2.44 -2.73 11.68
CA ASN A 54 -1.76 -2.28 12.90
C ASN A 54 -0.31 -2.76 12.98
N LEU A 55 0.13 -3.61 12.05
CA LEU A 55 1.44 -4.27 12.06
C LEU A 55 1.68 -5.10 13.34
N GLU A 56 0.61 -5.55 14.00
CA GLU A 56 0.67 -6.51 15.11
C GLU A 56 1.26 -7.85 14.63
N ILE A 57 0.98 -8.19 13.37
CA ILE A 57 1.53 -9.36 12.68
C ILE A 57 2.18 -8.90 11.38
N ARG A 58 3.33 -9.49 11.04
CA ARG A 58 3.99 -9.27 9.76
C ARG A 58 3.08 -9.73 8.62
N VAL A 59 2.94 -8.87 7.60
CA VAL A 59 2.17 -9.21 6.40
C VAL A 59 2.95 -10.21 5.54
N PRO A 60 2.42 -11.42 5.29
CA PRO A 60 3.04 -12.38 4.39
C PRO A 60 2.95 -11.91 2.93
N LYS A 61 3.93 -12.27 2.09
CA LYS A 61 3.84 -11.98 0.64
C LYS A 61 2.75 -12.79 -0.06
N VAL A 62 2.46 -13.99 0.45
CA VAL A 62 1.45 -14.90 -0.07
C VAL A 62 0.58 -15.36 1.09
N ILE A 63 -0.74 -15.25 0.96
CA ILE A 63 -1.71 -15.59 2.01
C ILE A 63 -2.75 -16.56 1.44
N PRO A 64 -3.01 -17.72 2.08
CA PRO A 64 -4.11 -18.59 1.70
C PRO A 64 -5.46 -17.91 1.91
N ILE A 65 -6.40 -18.10 0.98
CA ILE A 65 -7.74 -17.50 1.05
C ILE A 65 -8.48 -17.83 2.35
N MET A 66 -8.29 -19.04 2.88
CA MET A 66 -8.87 -19.50 4.14
C MET A 66 -8.39 -18.67 5.35
N GLU A 67 -7.17 -18.15 5.31
CA GLU A 67 -6.61 -17.34 6.39
C GLU A 67 -7.23 -15.93 6.42
N ILE A 68 -7.63 -15.43 5.25
CA ILE A 68 -8.32 -14.14 5.10
C ILE A 68 -9.78 -14.31 5.57
N ILE A 69 -10.48 -15.32 5.08
CA ILE A 69 -11.87 -15.61 5.46
C ILE A 69 -12.00 -15.79 6.98
N LYS A 70 -11.05 -16.49 7.62
CA LYS A 70 -11.06 -16.65 9.09
C LYS A 70 -10.94 -15.35 9.87
N ARG A 71 -10.34 -14.30 9.29
CA ARG A 71 -10.10 -13.02 9.99
C ARG A 71 -11.14 -11.96 9.70
N VAL A 72 -11.63 -11.90 8.47
CA VAL A 72 -12.52 -10.82 7.99
C VAL A 72 -13.81 -11.30 7.34
N GLY A 73 -14.01 -12.63 7.24
CA GLY A 73 -15.17 -13.20 6.57
C GLY A 73 -15.11 -13.12 5.04
N LEU A 74 -16.23 -13.43 4.39
CA LEU A 74 -16.37 -13.38 2.94
C LEU A 74 -16.46 -11.93 2.43
N GLU A 75 -17.18 -11.05 3.14
CA GLU A 75 -17.30 -9.63 2.78
C GLU A 75 -15.93 -8.94 2.79
N GLY A 76 -15.13 -9.17 3.82
CA GLY A 76 -13.77 -8.62 3.88
C GLY A 76 -12.82 -9.20 2.84
N LEU A 77 -13.07 -10.43 2.35
CA LEU A 77 -12.32 -11.00 1.23
C LEU A 77 -12.66 -10.29 -0.09
N GLU A 78 -13.93 -9.99 -0.34
CA GLU A 78 -14.34 -9.24 -1.54
C GLU A 78 -13.67 -7.86 -1.55
N GLU A 79 -13.66 -7.15 -0.43
CA GLU A 79 -12.94 -5.87 -0.31
C GLU A 79 -11.44 -5.97 -0.60
N CYS A 80 -10.80 -7.08 -0.20
CA CYS A 80 -9.39 -7.34 -0.51
C CYS A 80 -9.17 -7.51 -2.01
N LEU A 81 -10.12 -8.14 -2.71
CA LEU A 81 -10.05 -8.45 -4.13
C LEU A 81 -10.46 -7.28 -5.03
N ILE A 82 -11.31 -6.36 -4.55
CA ILE A 82 -11.67 -5.12 -5.26
C ILE A 82 -10.42 -4.27 -5.51
N ASN A 83 -9.50 -4.21 -4.55
CA ASN A 83 -8.28 -3.41 -4.61
C ASN A 83 -7.09 -4.26 -5.09
N ASN A 84 -7.19 -4.85 -6.28
CA ASN A 84 -6.19 -5.76 -6.85
C ASN A 84 -5.23 -5.14 -7.87
N ASP A 85 -5.40 -3.86 -8.23
CA ASP A 85 -4.57 -3.21 -9.25
C ASP A 85 -3.17 -2.89 -8.69
N PRO A 86 -2.09 -3.51 -9.24
CA PRO A 86 -0.72 -3.25 -8.81
C PRO A 86 -0.22 -1.83 -9.19
N GLU A 87 -0.81 -1.21 -10.21
CA GLU A 87 -0.41 0.11 -10.72
C GLU A 87 -1.20 1.26 -10.07
N ALA A 88 -2.31 0.95 -9.39
CA ALA A 88 -3.09 1.92 -8.63
C ALA A 88 -2.25 2.64 -7.57
N GLN A 89 -2.66 3.88 -7.29
CA GLN A 89 -2.05 4.67 -6.23
C GLN A 89 -2.29 3.99 -4.89
N SER A 90 -1.21 3.85 -4.14
CA SER A 90 -1.26 3.08 -2.91
C SER A 90 -2.04 3.77 -1.78
N CYS A 91 -2.60 2.97 -0.88
CA CYS A 91 -3.55 3.38 0.16
C CYS A 91 -2.97 4.06 1.43
N GLY A 92 -1.64 4.30 1.51
CA GLY A 92 -1.04 5.28 2.43
C GLY A 92 0.14 4.83 3.30
N LYS A 93 0.27 3.54 3.66
CA LYS A 93 1.41 3.05 4.49
C LYS A 93 2.42 2.29 3.63
N PHE A 94 3.40 3.00 3.07
CA PHE A 94 4.49 2.40 2.29
C PHE A 94 5.71 2.22 3.18
N GLN A 95 6.48 1.18 2.92
CA GLN A 95 7.84 1.10 3.43
C GLN A 95 8.67 2.09 2.62
N SER A 96 9.16 3.14 3.27
CA SER A 96 10.14 4.00 2.59
C SER A 96 11.42 3.20 2.36
N LYS A 97 12.15 3.48 1.27
CA LYS A 97 13.44 2.82 0.96
C LYS A 97 14.45 2.89 2.12
N GLN A 98 14.25 3.80 3.08
CA GLN A 98 15.07 3.96 4.28
C GLN A 98 14.87 2.85 5.32
N GLU A 99 13.68 2.23 5.42
CA GLU A 99 13.44 1.12 6.36
C GLU A 99 14.12 -0.20 5.93
N ILE A 100 14.46 -0.35 4.64
CA ILE A 100 15.11 -1.57 4.12
C ILE A 100 16.58 -1.64 4.54
N ASN A 101 17.22 -0.49 4.76
CA ASN A 101 18.64 -0.39 5.11
C ASN A 101 18.91 -0.42 6.63
N ALA A 102 17.87 -0.40 7.47
CA ALA A 102 18.00 -0.45 8.94
C ALA A 102 17.92 -1.88 9.51
N THR A 103 17.82 -2.91 8.66
CA THR A 103 17.76 -4.32 9.06
C THR A 103 18.90 -5.14 8.42
N ARG A 104 20.02 -4.49 8.10
CA ARG A 104 21.27 -5.14 7.69
C ARG A 104 22.32 -4.96 8.75
#